data_AF-A0AAN6E7M6-F1
#
_entry.id   AF-A0AAN6E7M6-F1
#
_cell.length_a   1.000
_cell.length_b   1.000
_cell.length_c   1.000
_cell.angle_alpha   90.00
_cell.angle_beta   90.00
_cell.angle_gamma   90.00
#
_symmetry.space_group_name_H-M   'P 1'
#
loop_
_entity.id
_entity.type
_entity.pdbx_description
1 polymer ?
#
loop_
_entity_poly.entity_id
_entity_poly.type
_entity_poly.pdbx_seq_one_letter_code
_entity_poly.pdbx_strand_id
1 'polypeptide(L)'
;RQRVRVPAAEDGVLVFDVEVLVPDSPFPVLAAATSQNAWYMWVSPYLSGDSPHPRHLIPLTDPDTVDHEPRLVIGHNVGYDRARIQEERLLKRPPIAFLDTMSLHVSNSGLCSRQRLFWMRYSRAKKENDEEYLQLNADTGKFFDVSSLNSLSEVARHYCRIEMSKERRNVFVEGTLDEVRARFAELADYCATDVDVTRKVYAKVFPAFRTKCPHPVSFAGIMMMLEGYLPVDRSWTAYIERSEKLLQELTESVTARMRDLAEDALKVKDPMSDPWLRNLDWTAEPQKYTKAKYKADGSYAKNGEPRPYTKQLLPGYPKWYRDLWNTKTNQIHVTVRTRVAPY
;
A
#
# COMPACT_ATOMS: atom_id res chain seq x y z
N ARG A 1 4.47 -21.42 31.84
CA ARG A 1 5.09 -20.57 30.80
C ARG A 1 6.57 -20.48 31.13
N GLN A 2 7.44 -20.97 30.26
CA GLN A 2 8.89 -20.92 30.42
C GLN A 2 9.44 -19.87 29.47
N ARG A 3 10.35 -19.02 29.94
CA ARG A 3 11.07 -18.10 29.06
C ARG A 3 12.16 -18.88 28.34
N VAL A 4 12.13 -18.84 27.02
CA VAL A 4 13.15 -19.44 26.14
C VAL A 4 13.71 -18.34 25.24
N ARG A 5 14.95 -18.49 24.77
CA ARG A 5 15.57 -17.52 23.85
C ARG A 5 15.03 -17.66 22.44
N VAL A 6 14.88 -18.90 22.00
CA VAL A 6 14.44 -19.29 20.67
C VAL A 6 13.60 -20.57 20.75
N PRO A 7 12.87 -20.93 19.68
CA PRO A 7 12.15 -22.18 19.63
C PRO A 7 13.09 -23.39 19.76
N ALA A 8 12.62 -24.46 20.38
CA ALA A 8 13.40 -25.66 20.59
C ALA A 8 13.90 -26.27 19.25
N ALA A 9 15.03 -26.98 19.28
CA ALA A 9 15.66 -27.52 18.07
C ALA A 9 14.80 -28.64 17.45
N GLU A 10 14.13 -29.42 18.29
CA GLU A 10 13.18 -30.48 17.92
C GLU A 10 11.92 -29.95 17.21
N ASP A 11 11.65 -28.65 17.27
CA ASP A 11 10.53 -28.00 16.58
C ASP A 11 10.88 -27.64 15.13
N GLY A 12 11.24 -28.65 14.34
CA GLY A 12 11.66 -28.50 12.95
C GLY A 12 10.60 -27.89 12.01
N VAL A 13 9.33 -27.80 12.42
CA VAL A 13 8.27 -27.13 11.65
C VAL A 13 7.52 -26.15 12.54
N LEU A 14 7.46 -24.88 12.12
CA LEU A 14 6.72 -23.81 12.78
C LEU A 14 5.66 -23.24 11.84
N VAL A 15 4.47 -22.96 12.36
CA VAL A 15 3.57 -21.98 11.75
C VAL A 15 3.78 -20.66 12.47
N PHE A 16 3.99 -19.58 11.74
CA PHE A 16 4.53 -18.33 12.27
C PHE A 16 3.84 -17.11 11.66
N ASP A 17 3.68 -16.08 12.48
CA ASP A 17 3.11 -14.78 12.09
C ASP A 17 3.69 -13.66 12.97
N VAL A 18 3.84 -12.44 12.43
CA VAL A 18 4.28 -11.26 13.18
C VAL A 18 3.31 -10.11 13.07
N GLU A 19 3.21 -9.33 14.14
CA GLU A 19 2.47 -8.07 14.15
C GLU A 19 3.43 -6.89 14.32
N VAL A 20 3.21 -5.87 13.47
CA VAL A 20 4.00 -4.65 13.36
C VAL A 20 3.10 -3.45 13.63
N LEU A 21 3.52 -2.56 14.52
CA LEU A 21 2.83 -1.28 14.73
C LEU A 21 3.20 -0.30 13.60
N VAL A 22 2.40 -0.32 12.52
CA VAL A 22 2.68 0.35 11.24
C VAL A 22 2.99 1.84 11.38
N PRO A 23 2.27 2.64 12.19
CA PRO A 23 2.56 4.06 12.33
C PRO A 23 3.88 4.37 13.04
N ASP A 24 4.41 3.42 13.82
CA ASP A 24 5.57 3.62 14.69
C ASP A 24 6.88 3.18 14.01
N SER A 25 6.97 1.93 13.56
CA SER A 25 8.20 1.40 12.98
C SER A 25 7.96 0.13 12.15
N PRO A 26 8.89 -0.26 11.25
CA PRO A 26 8.74 -1.47 10.44
C PRO A 26 9.08 -2.78 11.18
N PHE A 27 9.42 -2.70 12.47
CA PHE A 27 9.89 -3.81 13.29
C PHE A 27 8.74 -4.47 14.05
N PRO A 28 8.84 -5.79 14.34
CA PRO A 28 7.80 -6.52 15.03
C PRO A 28 7.63 -6.02 16.47
N VAL A 29 6.37 -5.88 16.90
CA VAL A 29 6.01 -5.64 18.30
C VAL A 29 5.59 -6.93 19.00
N LEU A 30 4.96 -7.84 18.25
CA LEU A 30 4.58 -9.18 18.68
C LEU A 30 4.85 -10.19 17.56
N ALA A 31 5.09 -11.43 17.93
CA ALA A 31 5.08 -12.55 17.00
C ALA A 31 4.60 -13.80 17.72
N ALA A 32 3.91 -14.68 17.00
CA ALA A 32 3.45 -15.95 17.53
C ALA A 32 3.93 -17.09 16.63
N ALA A 33 4.15 -18.25 17.23
CA ALA A 33 4.34 -19.48 16.48
C ALA A 33 3.71 -20.68 17.19
N THR A 34 3.39 -21.72 16.44
CA THR A 34 3.09 -23.05 16.97
C THR A 34 3.90 -24.10 16.24
N SER A 35 4.39 -25.07 16.99
CA SER A 35 4.94 -26.33 16.50
C SER A 35 3.99 -27.48 16.88
N GLN A 36 4.45 -28.72 16.66
CA GLN A 36 3.79 -29.91 17.19
C GLN A 36 3.91 -30.04 18.72
N ASN A 37 4.94 -29.43 19.33
CA ASN A 37 5.27 -29.61 20.74
C ASN A 37 4.89 -28.40 21.61
N ALA A 38 4.89 -27.19 21.05
CA ALA A 38 4.79 -25.96 21.83
C ALA A 38 4.19 -24.77 21.07
N TRP A 39 3.73 -23.80 21.86
CA TRP A 39 3.39 -22.46 21.42
C TRP A 39 4.48 -21.49 21.84
N TYR A 40 4.82 -20.58 20.94
CA TYR A 40 5.82 -19.54 21.14
C TYR A 40 5.18 -18.17 20.95
N MET A 41 5.60 -17.22 21.78
CA MET A 41 5.21 -15.83 21.67
C MET A 41 6.44 -14.97 21.96
N TRP A 42 6.72 -14.03 21.06
CA TRP A 42 7.73 -13.01 21.23
C TRP A 42 7.06 -11.69 21.55
N VAL A 43 7.57 -11.02 22.57
CA VAL A 43 7.17 -9.67 22.95
C VAL A 43 8.38 -8.79 22.76
N SER A 44 8.26 -7.77 21.90
CA SER A 44 9.37 -6.86 21.64
C SER A 44 9.80 -6.15 22.93
N PRO A 45 11.11 -6.04 23.21
CA PRO A 45 11.63 -5.23 24.32
C PRO A 45 11.15 -3.77 24.28
N TYR A 46 10.82 -3.26 23.08
CA TYR A 46 10.22 -1.94 22.91
C TYR A 46 8.79 -1.89 23.46
N LEU A 47 8.01 -2.93 23.20
CA LEU A 47 6.64 -3.04 23.71
C LEU A 47 6.62 -3.24 25.23
N SER A 48 7.50 -4.09 25.78
CA SER A 48 7.60 -4.32 27.23
C SER A 48 8.16 -3.13 28.01
N GLY A 49 8.86 -2.20 27.34
CA GLY A 49 9.52 -1.06 27.97
C GLY A 49 10.95 -1.34 28.43
N ASP A 50 11.48 -2.54 28.14
CA ASP A 50 12.87 -2.92 28.44
C ASP A 50 13.89 -2.23 27.51
N SER A 51 13.44 -1.69 26.38
CA SER A 51 14.27 -0.97 25.40
C SER A 51 13.56 0.30 24.90
N PRO A 52 14.27 1.44 24.77
CA PRO A 52 13.71 2.66 24.18
C PRO A 52 13.66 2.62 22.64
N HIS A 53 14.28 1.63 22.00
CA HIS A 53 14.36 1.53 20.54
C HIS A 53 13.50 0.38 19.98
N PRO A 54 12.85 0.55 18.82
CA PRO A 54 11.98 -0.45 18.22
C PRO A 54 12.71 -1.53 17.41
N ARG A 55 14.02 -1.39 17.18
CA ARG A 55 14.79 -2.17 16.18
C ARG A 55 15.15 -3.59 16.63
N HIS A 56 14.16 -4.36 17.08
CA HIS A 56 14.31 -5.76 17.51
C HIS A 56 13.76 -6.68 16.43
N LEU A 57 14.47 -7.77 16.15
CA LEU A 57 14.04 -8.81 15.20
C LEU A 57 13.70 -10.10 15.97
N ILE A 58 12.96 -11.00 15.33
CA ILE A 58 12.59 -12.28 15.93
C ILE A 58 13.72 -13.30 15.70
N PRO A 59 14.38 -13.80 16.76
CA PRO A 59 15.35 -14.86 16.61
C PRO A 59 14.64 -16.23 16.54
N LEU A 60 14.99 -17.04 15.54
CA LEU A 60 14.51 -18.41 15.41
C LEU A 60 15.60 -19.46 15.71
N THR A 61 16.85 -19.03 15.76
CA THR A 61 18.02 -19.87 16.05
C THR A 61 18.88 -19.22 17.12
N ASP A 62 19.47 -20.06 17.96
CA ASP A 62 20.41 -19.57 18.97
C ASP A 62 21.72 -19.19 18.27
N PRO A 63 22.19 -17.93 18.37
CA PRO A 63 23.43 -17.50 17.72
C PRO A 63 24.67 -18.23 18.24
N ASP A 64 24.61 -18.84 19.42
CA ASP A 64 25.73 -19.57 20.02
C ASP A 64 25.84 -21.00 19.46
N THR A 65 24.84 -21.48 18.70
CA THR A 65 24.83 -22.81 18.09
C THR A 65 25.65 -22.83 16.80
N VAL A 66 26.63 -23.73 16.71
CA VAL A 66 27.49 -23.89 15.52
C VAL A 66 26.79 -24.64 14.40
N ASP A 67 26.09 -25.73 14.73
CA ASP A 67 25.36 -26.57 13.78
C ASP A 67 23.86 -26.43 14.02
N HIS A 68 23.17 -25.83 13.05
CA HIS A 68 21.73 -25.60 13.13
C HIS A 68 20.96 -26.74 12.45
N GLU A 69 20.00 -27.32 13.16
CA GLU A 69 19.03 -28.24 12.58
C GLU A 69 18.15 -27.53 11.53
N PRO A 70 17.81 -28.19 10.41
CA PRO A 70 16.92 -27.63 9.41
C PRO A 70 15.52 -27.32 9.98
N ARG A 71 14.98 -26.16 9.64
CA ARG A 71 13.65 -25.72 10.09
C ARG A 71 12.79 -25.23 8.92
N LEU A 72 11.53 -25.64 8.90
CA LEU A 72 10.51 -25.13 7.98
C LEU A 72 9.60 -24.14 8.72
N VAL A 73 9.47 -22.93 8.18
CA VAL A 73 8.56 -21.90 8.67
C VAL A 73 7.43 -21.70 7.68
N ILE A 74 6.21 -21.95 8.12
CA ILE A 74 4.98 -21.81 7.34
C ILE A 74 4.29 -20.52 7.78
N GLY A 75 3.94 -19.67 6.82
CA GLY A 75 3.21 -18.43 7.09
C GLY A 75 2.15 -18.14 6.04
N HIS A 76 1.46 -17.02 6.20
CA HIS A 76 0.52 -16.52 5.21
C HIS A 76 0.96 -15.15 4.72
N ASN A 77 1.34 -15.06 3.45
CA ASN A 77 2.16 -13.97 2.93
C ASN A 77 3.50 -13.86 3.67
N VAL A 78 4.14 -15.02 3.90
CA VAL A 78 5.30 -15.20 4.81
C VAL A 78 6.49 -14.29 4.52
N GLY A 79 6.61 -13.75 3.30
CA GLY A 79 7.66 -12.79 2.94
C GLY A 79 7.61 -11.51 3.80
N TYR A 80 6.43 -11.11 4.26
CA TYR A 80 6.27 -9.98 5.17
C TYR A 80 6.90 -10.30 6.54
N ASP A 81 6.59 -11.45 7.10
CA ASP A 81 7.06 -11.93 8.41
C ASP A 81 8.56 -12.26 8.38
N ARG A 82 9.00 -12.92 7.30
CA ARG A 82 10.40 -13.31 7.06
C ARG A 82 11.33 -12.11 7.17
N ALA A 83 10.96 -10.95 6.62
CA ALA A 83 11.78 -9.74 6.72
C ALA A 83 12.01 -9.21 8.17
N ARG A 84 11.25 -9.73 9.15
CA ARG A 84 11.34 -9.43 10.59
C ARG A 84 12.10 -10.50 11.39
N ILE A 85 12.55 -11.57 10.74
CA ILE A 85 13.38 -12.61 11.35
C ILE A 85 14.84 -12.14 11.38
N GLN A 86 15.55 -12.40 12.48
CA GLN A 86 16.92 -11.93 12.70
C GLN A 86 17.91 -12.55 11.70
N GLU A 87 17.77 -13.85 11.46
CA GLU A 87 18.63 -14.66 10.62
C GLU A 87 18.63 -14.21 9.15
N GLU A 88 17.56 -13.55 8.71
CA GLU A 88 17.44 -12.99 7.35
C GLU A 88 18.35 -11.80 7.08
N ARG A 89 19.02 -11.28 8.12
CA ARG A 89 20.07 -10.26 7.99
C ARG A 89 21.46 -10.85 7.81
N LEU A 90 21.62 -12.17 7.96
CA LEU A 90 22.90 -12.85 7.82
C LEU A 90 23.22 -13.13 6.34
N LEU A 91 24.49 -12.94 5.95
CA LEU A 91 24.97 -13.32 4.63
C LEU A 91 24.97 -14.85 4.43
N LYS A 92 25.36 -15.57 5.48
CA LYS A 92 25.26 -17.02 5.56
C LYS A 92 24.10 -17.35 6.48
N ARG A 93 22.99 -17.78 5.89
CA ARG A 93 21.78 -18.10 6.63
C ARG A 93 21.86 -19.51 7.22
N PRO A 94 21.30 -19.74 8.42
CA PRO A 94 21.02 -21.09 8.89
C PRO A 94 20.02 -21.78 7.94
N PRO A 95 19.89 -23.12 8.00
CA PRO A 95 19.02 -23.91 7.14
C PRO A 95 17.52 -23.75 7.51
N ILE A 96 17.01 -22.52 7.39
CA ILE A 96 15.61 -22.17 7.56
C ILE A 96 14.98 -22.01 6.19
N ALA A 97 13.97 -22.82 5.90
CA ALA A 97 13.18 -22.75 4.69
C ALA A 97 11.80 -22.17 4.99
N PHE A 98 11.19 -21.51 4.01
CA PHE A 98 9.89 -20.85 4.16
C PHE A 98 8.85 -21.42 3.20
N LEU A 99 7.62 -21.53 3.67
CA LEU A 99 6.48 -21.94 2.85
C LEU A 99 5.30 -20.98 3.03
N ASP A 100 4.79 -20.48 1.92
CA ASP A 100 3.74 -19.47 1.91
C ASP A 100 2.38 -20.07 1.54
N THR A 101 1.46 -20.09 2.51
CA THR A 101 0.09 -20.58 2.29
C THR A 101 -0.70 -19.71 1.31
N MET A 102 -0.38 -18.41 1.19
CA MET A 102 -1.00 -17.54 0.20
C MET A 102 -0.59 -17.96 -1.22
N SER A 103 0.70 -18.20 -1.47
CA SER A 103 1.20 -18.68 -2.77
C SER A 103 0.64 -20.04 -3.15
N LEU A 104 0.52 -20.96 -2.18
CA LEU A 104 -0.15 -22.25 -2.41
C LEU A 104 -1.62 -22.05 -2.80
N HIS A 105 -2.35 -21.14 -2.13
CA HIS A 105 -3.73 -20.79 -2.51
C HIS A 105 -3.79 -20.23 -3.93
N VAL A 106 -2.92 -19.28 -4.27
CA VAL A 106 -2.90 -18.65 -5.59
C VAL A 106 -2.73 -19.67 -6.71
N SER A 107 -1.88 -20.68 -6.50
CA SER A 107 -1.67 -21.76 -7.48
C SER A 107 -2.88 -22.67 -7.71
N ASN A 108 -3.80 -22.75 -6.74
CA ASN A 108 -4.93 -23.68 -6.76
C ASN A 108 -6.28 -22.99 -7.04
N SER A 109 -6.59 -21.95 -6.25
CA SER A 109 -7.88 -21.25 -6.23
C SER A 109 -7.72 -19.73 -6.28
N GLY A 110 -6.60 -19.23 -6.80
CA GLY A 110 -6.34 -17.80 -6.97
C GLY A 110 -7.18 -17.14 -8.08
N LEU A 111 -7.41 -15.84 -7.94
CA LEU A 111 -8.14 -15.02 -8.93
C LEU A 111 -7.15 -14.20 -9.77
N CYS A 112 -7.40 -14.11 -11.09
CA CYS A 112 -6.69 -13.17 -11.95
C CYS A 112 -7.14 -11.72 -11.69
N SER A 113 -6.36 -10.72 -12.11
CA SER A 113 -6.63 -9.30 -11.81
C SER A 113 -8.04 -8.85 -12.22
N ARG A 114 -8.55 -9.30 -13.37
CA ARG A 114 -9.90 -8.98 -13.83
C ARG A 114 -10.98 -9.67 -12.99
N GLN A 115 -10.76 -10.94 -12.62
CA GLN A 115 -11.68 -11.70 -11.76
C GLN A 115 -11.79 -11.10 -10.36
N ARG A 116 -10.69 -10.56 -9.81
CA ARG A 116 -10.71 -9.91 -8.48
C ARG A 116 -11.69 -8.75 -8.42
N LEU A 117 -11.78 -7.93 -9.48
CA LEU A 117 -12.73 -6.82 -9.54
C LEU A 117 -14.18 -7.32 -9.50
N PHE A 118 -14.49 -8.34 -10.30
CA PHE A 118 -15.83 -8.94 -10.33
C PHE A 118 -16.16 -9.62 -9.00
N TRP A 119 -15.21 -10.34 -8.40
CA TRP A 119 -15.38 -10.99 -7.10
C TRP A 119 -15.70 -9.96 -6.01
N MET A 120 -14.99 -8.81 -5.97
CA MET A 120 -15.27 -7.75 -4.99
C MET A 120 -16.66 -7.13 -5.16
N ARG A 121 -17.06 -6.84 -6.40
CA ARG A 121 -18.40 -6.29 -6.68
C ARG A 121 -19.49 -7.29 -6.30
N TYR A 122 -19.31 -8.56 -6.65
CA TYR A 122 -20.26 -9.62 -6.32
C TYR A 122 -20.33 -9.88 -4.80
N SER A 123 -19.19 -9.89 -4.10
CA SER A 123 -19.12 -10.00 -2.64
C SER A 123 -19.87 -8.86 -1.95
N ARG A 124 -19.74 -7.64 -2.48
CA ARG A 124 -20.45 -6.45 -1.99
C ARG A 124 -21.96 -6.58 -2.22
N ALA A 125 -22.39 -6.91 -3.43
CA ALA A 125 -23.81 -7.13 -3.75
C ALA A 125 -24.45 -8.19 -2.82
N LYS A 126 -23.72 -9.26 -2.51
CA LYS A 126 -24.17 -10.29 -1.56
C LYS A 126 -24.33 -9.77 -0.13
N LYS A 127 -23.49 -8.83 0.32
CA LYS A 127 -23.62 -8.19 1.64
C LYS A 127 -24.75 -7.17 1.69
N GLU A 128 -24.98 -6.47 0.58
CA GLU A 128 -26.04 -5.45 0.43
C GLU A 128 -27.41 -6.06 0.05
N ASN A 129 -27.47 -7.38 -0.19
CA ASN A 129 -28.66 -8.10 -0.71
C ASN A 129 -29.21 -7.51 -2.01
N ASP A 130 -28.32 -7.09 -2.92
CA ASP A 130 -28.68 -6.59 -4.25
C ASP A 130 -29.03 -7.78 -5.19
N GLU A 131 -30.28 -8.23 -5.13
CA GLU A 131 -30.75 -9.39 -5.90
C GLU A 131 -30.66 -9.17 -7.42
N GLU A 132 -30.89 -7.94 -7.90
CA GLU A 132 -30.82 -7.61 -9.33
C GLU A 132 -29.39 -7.80 -9.85
N TYR A 133 -28.40 -7.25 -9.14
CA TYR A 133 -27.00 -7.41 -9.52
C TYR A 133 -26.57 -8.89 -9.48
N LEU A 134 -27.00 -9.63 -8.46
CA LEU A 134 -26.65 -11.04 -8.29
C LEU A 134 -27.24 -11.92 -9.41
N GLN A 135 -28.49 -11.66 -9.81
CA GLN A 135 -29.14 -12.35 -10.92
C GLN A 135 -28.46 -12.03 -12.26
N LEU A 136 -28.20 -10.74 -12.53
CA LEU A 136 -27.55 -10.30 -13.77
C LEU A 136 -26.12 -10.84 -13.90
N ASN A 137 -25.43 -11.04 -12.77
CA ASN A 137 -24.03 -11.51 -12.73
C ASN A 137 -23.91 -12.95 -12.20
N ALA A 138 -24.91 -13.80 -12.41
CA ALA A 138 -24.91 -15.19 -11.93
C ALA A 138 -23.66 -16.00 -12.35
N ASP A 139 -23.09 -15.71 -13.53
CA ASP A 139 -21.83 -16.32 -13.99
C ASP A 139 -20.63 -16.00 -13.09
N THR A 140 -20.62 -14.81 -12.48
CA THR A 140 -19.60 -14.45 -11.48
C THR A 140 -19.74 -15.29 -10.21
N GLY A 141 -20.96 -15.69 -9.86
CA GLY A 141 -21.25 -16.61 -8.76
C GLY A 141 -20.56 -17.98 -8.94
N LYS A 142 -20.44 -18.48 -10.17
CA LYS A 142 -19.84 -19.80 -10.45
C LYS A 142 -18.40 -19.93 -9.94
N PHE A 143 -17.59 -18.87 -10.07
CA PHE A 143 -16.22 -18.89 -9.53
C PHE A 143 -16.12 -18.32 -8.11
N PHE A 144 -17.17 -17.66 -7.61
CA PHE A 144 -17.23 -17.17 -6.23
C PHE A 144 -17.13 -18.31 -5.21
N ASP A 145 -17.66 -19.49 -5.55
CA ASP A 145 -17.69 -20.64 -4.63
C ASP A 145 -16.40 -21.46 -4.64
N VAL A 146 -15.63 -21.43 -5.73
CA VAL A 146 -14.41 -22.25 -5.93
C VAL A 146 -13.11 -21.44 -5.83
N SER A 147 -13.20 -20.14 -5.57
CA SER A 147 -12.06 -19.23 -5.52
C SER A 147 -12.25 -18.14 -4.47
N SER A 148 -11.15 -17.49 -4.06
CA SER A 148 -11.18 -16.40 -3.09
C SER A 148 -10.02 -15.42 -3.28
N LEU A 149 -10.15 -14.25 -2.68
CA LEU A 149 -9.04 -13.29 -2.55
C LEU A 149 -7.94 -13.83 -1.63
N ASN A 150 -6.79 -13.17 -1.66
CA ASN A 150 -5.57 -13.71 -1.09
C ASN A 150 -5.39 -13.51 0.43
N SER A 151 -6.18 -12.67 1.09
CA SER A 151 -5.99 -12.43 2.54
C SER A 151 -6.34 -13.67 3.36
N LEU A 152 -5.66 -13.87 4.50
CA LEU A 152 -5.90 -15.00 5.40
C LEU A 152 -7.38 -15.19 5.72
N SER A 153 -8.10 -14.10 6.03
CA SER A 153 -9.55 -14.15 6.31
C SER A 153 -10.40 -14.71 5.17
N GLU A 154 -10.03 -14.41 3.91
CA GLU A 154 -10.76 -14.88 2.72
C GLU A 154 -10.41 -16.33 2.40
N VAL A 155 -9.13 -16.68 2.50
CA VAL A 155 -8.64 -18.04 2.29
C VAL A 155 -9.16 -18.99 3.39
N ALA A 156 -9.18 -18.55 4.65
CA ALA A 156 -9.74 -19.29 5.77
C ALA A 156 -11.25 -19.48 5.64
N ARG A 157 -12.00 -18.46 5.20
CA ARG A 157 -13.43 -18.61 4.89
C ARG A 157 -13.65 -19.62 3.76
N HIS A 158 -12.82 -19.57 2.73
CA HIS A 158 -12.92 -20.45 1.56
C HIS A 158 -12.65 -21.92 1.91
N TYR A 159 -11.49 -22.23 2.49
CA TYR A 159 -11.08 -23.61 2.75
C TYR A 159 -11.56 -24.19 4.08
N CYS A 160 -11.70 -23.35 5.10
CA CYS A 160 -11.96 -23.80 6.47
C CYS A 160 -13.33 -23.38 7.01
N ARG A 161 -14.10 -22.57 6.28
CA ARG A 161 -15.37 -21.96 6.75
C ARG A 161 -15.21 -21.18 8.05
N ILE A 162 -14.04 -20.58 8.26
CA ILE A 162 -13.72 -19.77 9.43
C ILE A 162 -13.94 -18.30 9.07
N GLU A 163 -14.71 -17.58 9.90
CA GLU A 163 -14.83 -16.13 9.80
C GLU A 163 -13.88 -15.46 10.80
N MET A 164 -13.11 -14.49 10.33
CA MET A 164 -12.14 -13.74 11.13
C MET A 164 -12.59 -12.29 11.27
N SER A 165 -12.53 -11.75 12.49
CA SER A 165 -12.76 -10.32 12.74
C SER A 165 -11.52 -9.50 12.35
N LYS A 166 -11.75 -8.34 11.75
CA LYS A 166 -10.67 -7.40 11.34
C LYS A 166 -10.34 -6.36 12.42
N GLU A 167 -11.16 -6.25 13.46
CA GLU A 167 -11.10 -5.12 14.41
C GLU A 167 -9.83 -5.12 15.26
N ARG A 168 -9.39 -6.30 15.72
CA ARG A 168 -8.18 -6.46 16.54
C ARG A 168 -6.92 -6.03 15.79
N ARG A 169 -6.84 -6.35 14.50
CA ARG A 169 -5.75 -5.96 13.60
C ARG A 169 -5.59 -4.44 13.46
N ASN A 170 -6.69 -3.69 13.50
CA ASN A 170 -6.64 -2.24 13.29
C ASN A 170 -5.80 -1.52 14.35
N VAL A 171 -5.66 -2.09 15.55
CA VAL A 171 -4.78 -1.52 16.59
C VAL A 171 -3.33 -1.47 16.13
N PHE A 172 -2.85 -2.48 15.42
CA PHE A 172 -1.49 -2.49 14.88
C PHE A 172 -1.32 -1.57 13.65
N VAL A 173 -2.40 -1.29 12.94
CA VAL A 173 -2.36 -0.49 11.69
C VAL A 173 -2.49 1.01 11.96
N GLU A 174 -3.31 1.38 12.94
CA GLU A 174 -3.72 2.78 13.17
C GLU A 174 -3.49 3.24 14.61
N GLY A 175 -3.28 2.32 15.54
CA GLY A 175 -3.17 2.62 16.97
C GLY A 175 -1.79 3.07 17.44
N THR A 176 -1.63 3.07 18.76
CA THR A 176 -0.39 3.48 19.44
C THR A 176 0.22 2.37 20.29
N LEU A 177 1.49 2.54 20.67
CA LEU A 177 2.19 1.58 21.52
C LEU A 177 1.49 1.37 22.87
N ASP A 178 0.93 2.44 23.45
CA ASP A 178 0.22 2.37 24.73
C ASP A 178 -1.12 1.65 24.62
N GLU A 179 -1.82 1.77 23.50
CA GLU A 179 -3.02 0.98 23.22
C GLU A 179 -2.70 -0.52 23.09
N VAL A 180 -1.59 -0.86 22.43
CA VAL A 180 -1.12 -2.25 22.33
C VAL A 180 -0.79 -2.81 23.72
N ARG A 181 -0.14 -2.00 24.59
CA ARG A 181 0.12 -2.38 25.99
C ARG A 181 -1.17 -2.59 26.79
N ALA A 182 -2.11 -1.65 26.68
CA ALA A 182 -3.38 -1.71 27.40
C ALA A 182 -4.23 -2.93 26.99
N ARG A 183 -4.15 -3.36 25.73
CA ARG A 183 -4.90 -4.49 25.16
C ARG A 183 -4.04 -5.72 24.92
N PHE A 184 -2.90 -5.85 25.58
CA PHE A 184 -1.90 -6.88 25.30
C PHE A 184 -2.47 -8.30 25.24
N ALA A 185 -3.28 -8.70 26.23
CA ALA A 185 -3.83 -10.06 26.30
C ALA A 185 -4.76 -10.38 25.11
N GLU A 186 -5.58 -9.42 24.69
CA GLU A 186 -6.48 -9.54 23.55
C GLU A 186 -5.71 -9.65 22.23
N LEU A 187 -4.67 -8.82 22.08
CA LEU A 187 -3.84 -8.80 20.87
C LEU A 187 -2.91 -10.01 20.78
N ALA A 188 -2.42 -10.50 21.93
CA ALA A 188 -1.69 -11.76 22.03
C ALA A 188 -2.55 -12.96 21.60
N ASP A 189 -3.81 -13.02 22.07
CA ASP A 189 -4.77 -14.05 21.64
C ASP A 189 -5.07 -13.95 20.13
N TYR A 190 -5.18 -12.74 19.60
CA TYR A 190 -5.32 -12.52 18.16
C TYR A 190 -4.13 -13.07 17.37
N CYS A 191 -2.89 -12.78 17.76
CA CYS A 191 -1.69 -13.31 17.09
C CYS A 191 -1.69 -14.85 17.11
N ALA A 192 -2.03 -15.46 18.27
CA ALA A 192 -2.11 -16.91 18.38
C ALA A 192 -3.24 -17.51 17.51
N THR A 193 -4.38 -16.81 17.42
CA THR A 193 -5.51 -17.21 16.57
C THR A 193 -5.11 -17.20 15.09
N ASP A 194 -4.41 -16.17 14.63
CA ASP A 194 -3.99 -16.05 13.22
C ASP A 194 -2.98 -17.15 12.83
N VAL A 195 -2.08 -17.52 13.75
CA VAL A 195 -1.20 -18.69 13.61
C VAL A 195 -2.01 -19.99 13.54
N ASP A 196 -3.00 -20.20 14.42
CA ASP A 196 -3.84 -21.42 14.38
C ASP A 196 -4.66 -21.51 13.10
N VAL A 197 -5.22 -20.39 12.63
CA VAL A 197 -5.96 -20.33 11.37
C VAL A 197 -5.04 -20.61 10.19
N THR A 198 -3.83 -20.03 10.17
CA THR A 198 -2.82 -20.31 9.14
C THR A 198 -2.46 -21.80 9.11
N ARG A 199 -2.31 -22.45 10.27
CA ARG A 199 -2.09 -23.91 10.37
C ARG A 199 -3.25 -24.70 9.76
N LYS A 200 -4.51 -24.32 10.05
CA LYS A 200 -5.70 -24.97 9.47
C LYS A 200 -5.79 -24.77 7.96
N VAL A 201 -5.47 -23.58 7.47
CA VAL A 201 -5.39 -23.27 6.03
C VAL A 201 -4.31 -24.12 5.37
N TYR A 202 -3.10 -24.17 5.94
CA TYR A 202 -2.00 -25.01 5.45
C TYR A 202 -2.44 -26.46 5.26
N ALA A 203 -3.10 -27.04 6.27
CA ALA A 203 -3.59 -28.42 6.23
C ALA A 203 -4.60 -28.71 5.10
N LYS A 204 -5.25 -27.68 4.54
CA LYS A 204 -6.16 -27.81 3.38
C LYS A 204 -5.47 -27.47 2.06
N VAL A 205 -4.71 -26.39 2.01
CA VAL A 205 -4.16 -25.84 0.77
C VAL A 205 -2.95 -26.64 0.27
N PHE A 206 -2.12 -27.17 1.17
CA PHE A 206 -0.93 -27.92 0.77
C PHE A 206 -1.29 -29.24 0.06
N PRO A 207 -2.20 -30.09 0.58
CA PRO A 207 -2.67 -31.25 -0.17
C PRO A 207 -3.33 -30.88 -1.51
N ALA A 208 -4.11 -29.80 -1.55
CA ALA A 208 -4.73 -29.33 -2.79
C ALA A 208 -3.69 -28.92 -3.85
N PHE A 209 -2.65 -28.19 -3.43
CA PHE A 209 -1.49 -27.87 -4.27
C PHE A 209 -0.80 -29.12 -4.78
N ARG A 210 -0.53 -30.12 -3.91
CA ARG A 210 0.11 -31.38 -4.33
C ARG A 210 -0.72 -32.15 -5.35
N THR A 211 -2.05 -32.09 -5.28
CA THR A 211 -2.93 -32.68 -6.30
C THR A 211 -2.92 -31.90 -7.61
N LYS A 212 -2.95 -30.56 -7.54
CA LYS A 212 -2.98 -29.68 -8.71
C LYS A 212 -1.62 -29.62 -9.45
N CYS A 213 -0.54 -29.62 -8.68
CA CYS A 213 0.85 -29.53 -9.11
C CYS A 213 1.64 -30.74 -8.56
N PRO A 214 1.44 -31.94 -9.12
CA PRO A 214 2.00 -33.17 -8.57
C PRO A 214 3.52 -33.26 -8.69
N HIS A 215 4.09 -32.62 -9.70
CA HIS A 215 5.52 -32.71 -9.99
C HIS A 215 6.35 -32.11 -8.84
N PRO A 216 7.33 -32.84 -8.27
CA PRO A 216 8.10 -32.37 -7.11
C PRO A 216 8.89 -31.08 -7.40
N VAL A 217 9.29 -30.85 -8.65
CA VAL A 217 9.96 -29.60 -9.06
C VAL A 217 9.06 -28.38 -8.89
N SER A 218 7.73 -28.50 -9.02
CA SER A 218 6.83 -27.38 -8.75
C SER A 218 6.91 -26.95 -7.28
N PHE A 219 6.97 -27.93 -6.37
CA PHE A 219 7.14 -27.64 -4.94
C PHE A 219 8.51 -27.07 -4.63
N ALA A 220 9.58 -27.70 -5.15
CA ALA A 220 10.95 -27.20 -4.96
C ALA A 220 11.12 -25.78 -5.51
N GLY A 221 10.53 -25.47 -6.67
CA GLY A 221 10.57 -24.14 -7.27
C GLY A 221 9.93 -23.07 -6.38
N ILE A 222 8.77 -23.36 -5.75
CA ILE A 222 8.14 -22.43 -4.80
C ILE A 222 9.04 -22.20 -3.59
N MET A 223 9.63 -23.26 -3.03
CA MET A 223 10.55 -23.14 -1.89
C MET A 223 11.76 -22.27 -2.23
N MET A 224 12.40 -22.52 -3.39
CA MET A 224 13.58 -21.75 -3.82
C MET A 224 13.26 -20.29 -4.16
N MET A 225 12.10 -20.00 -4.74
CA MET A 225 11.67 -18.61 -5.01
C MET A 225 11.51 -17.79 -3.72
N LEU A 226 11.17 -18.45 -2.61
CA LEU A 226 11.09 -17.83 -1.29
C LEU A 226 12.45 -17.65 -0.62
N GLU A 227 13.58 -18.05 -1.23
CA GLU A 227 14.92 -17.87 -0.66
C GLU A 227 15.64 -16.60 -1.14
N GLY A 228 15.00 -15.79 -2.00
CA GLY A 228 15.58 -14.56 -2.54
C GLY A 228 16.20 -13.67 -1.45
N TYR A 229 17.38 -13.11 -1.76
CA TYR A 229 18.17 -12.25 -0.89
C TYR A 229 18.78 -11.10 -1.71
N LEU A 230 18.67 -9.87 -1.20
CA LEU A 230 19.24 -8.69 -1.83
C LEU A 230 20.34 -8.12 -0.92
N PRO A 231 21.63 -8.25 -1.28
CA PRO A 231 22.73 -7.69 -0.52
C PRO A 231 22.79 -6.17 -0.73
N VAL A 232 21.99 -5.43 0.03
CA VAL A 232 22.06 -3.97 0.07
C VAL A 232 22.97 -3.53 1.21
N ASP A 233 23.76 -2.48 0.96
CA ASP A 233 24.59 -1.85 1.98
C ASP A 233 24.07 -0.44 2.32
N ARG A 234 24.84 0.31 3.12
CA ARG A 234 24.47 1.67 3.56
C ARG A 234 24.39 2.67 2.40
N SER A 235 24.96 2.36 1.24
CA SER A 235 24.87 3.23 0.06
C SER A 235 23.47 3.24 -0.56
N TRP A 236 22.62 2.26 -0.23
CA TRP A 236 21.25 2.17 -0.75
C TRP A 236 20.39 3.39 -0.40
N THR A 237 20.48 3.88 0.84
CA THR A 237 19.76 5.10 1.26
C THR A 237 20.23 6.30 0.45
N ALA A 238 21.54 6.46 0.27
CA ALA A 238 22.09 7.54 -0.53
C ALA A 238 21.73 7.40 -2.03
N TYR A 239 21.55 6.18 -2.54
CA TYR A 239 21.06 5.94 -3.89
C TYR A 239 19.60 6.38 -4.06
N ILE A 240 18.73 6.06 -3.11
CA ILE A 240 17.32 6.51 -3.11
C ILE A 240 17.28 8.04 -3.08
N GLU A 241 17.97 8.67 -2.13
CA GLU A 241 18.01 10.14 -1.99
C GLU A 241 18.49 10.83 -3.27
N ARG A 242 19.57 10.34 -3.90
CA ARG A 242 20.05 10.89 -5.18
C ARG A 242 19.04 10.73 -6.31
N SER A 243 18.36 9.58 -6.37
CA SER A 243 17.39 9.29 -7.43
C SER A 243 16.14 10.16 -7.28
N GLU A 244 15.64 10.34 -6.05
CA GLU A 244 14.51 11.23 -5.75
C GLU A 244 14.86 12.70 -6.04
N LYS A 245 16.06 13.13 -5.63
CA LYS A 245 16.55 14.47 -5.93
C LYS A 245 16.60 14.74 -7.42
N LEU A 246 17.18 13.82 -8.21
CA LEU A 246 17.23 13.96 -9.67
C LEU A 246 15.84 14.00 -10.29
N LEU A 247 14.91 13.16 -9.82
CA LEU A 247 13.52 13.17 -10.29
C LEU A 247 12.84 14.52 -10.01
N GLN A 248 13.07 15.08 -8.83
CA GLN A 248 12.55 16.39 -8.44
C GLN A 248 13.13 17.48 -9.34
N GLU A 249 14.45 17.53 -9.50
CA GLU A 249 15.14 18.52 -10.35
C GLU A 249 14.63 18.46 -11.81
N LEU A 250 14.48 17.25 -12.37
CA LEU A 250 13.96 17.07 -13.72
C LEU A 250 12.50 17.51 -13.83
N THR A 251 11.68 17.19 -12.83
CA THR A 251 10.26 17.59 -12.80
C THR A 251 10.14 19.11 -12.74
N GLU A 252 10.89 19.76 -11.84
CA GLU A 252 10.92 21.21 -11.71
C GLU A 252 11.43 21.88 -12.98
N SER A 253 12.49 21.35 -13.60
CA SER A 253 13.03 21.84 -14.87
C SER A 253 12.01 21.73 -16.01
N VAL A 254 11.29 20.61 -16.12
CA VAL A 254 10.25 20.43 -17.15
C VAL A 254 9.10 21.39 -16.91
N THR A 255 8.62 21.52 -15.67
CA THR A 255 7.54 22.45 -15.32
C THR A 255 7.94 23.90 -15.57
N ALA A 256 9.18 24.28 -15.23
CA ALA A 256 9.71 25.62 -15.53
C ALA A 256 9.73 25.88 -17.04
N ARG A 257 10.27 24.94 -17.83
CA ARG A 257 10.30 25.08 -19.29
C ARG A 257 8.90 25.17 -19.90
N MET A 258 7.93 24.40 -19.39
CA MET A 258 6.53 24.50 -19.82
C MET A 258 5.92 25.87 -19.50
N ARG A 259 6.28 26.45 -18.35
CA ARG A 259 5.86 27.80 -17.97
C ARG A 259 6.46 28.84 -18.91
N ASP A 260 7.75 28.75 -19.19
CA ASP A 260 8.43 29.65 -20.14
C ASP A 260 7.77 29.59 -21.53
N LEU A 261 7.47 28.38 -22.02
CA LEU A 261 6.77 28.20 -23.29
C LEU A 261 5.36 28.79 -23.28
N ALA A 262 4.62 28.70 -22.16
CA ALA A 262 3.32 29.33 -22.02
C ALA A 262 3.43 30.87 -22.02
N GLU A 263 4.44 31.43 -21.35
CA GLU A 263 4.70 32.87 -21.38
C GLU A 263 5.16 33.35 -22.77
N ASP A 264 5.96 32.57 -23.48
CA ASP A 264 6.39 32.88 -24.84
C ASP A 264 5.24 32.78 -25.84
N ALA A 265 4.33 31.82 -25.67
CA ALA A 265 3.12 31.72 -26.48
C ALA A 265 2.29 33.01 -26.42
N LEU A 266 2.16 33.65 -25.25
CA LEU A 266 1.46 34.93 -25.11
C LEU A 266 2.08 36.08 -25.91
N LYS A 267 3.39 36.01 -26.21
CA LYS A 267 4.12 37.07 -26.91
C LYS A 267 4.00 36.96 -28.45
N VAL A 268 3.44 35.86 -28.96
CA VAL A 268 3.27 35.66 -30.39
C VAL A 268 2.23 36.64 -30.95
N LYS A 269 2.63 37.42 -31.97
CA LYS A 269 1.79 38.49 -32.54
C LYS A 269 0.59 37.96 -33.33
N ASP A 270 0.76 36.86 -34.03
CA ASP A 270 -0.30 36.20 -34.82
C ASP A 270 -0.40 34.71 -34.46
N PRO A 271 -1.01 34.39 -33.31
CA PRO A 271 -1.11 33.00 -32.85
C PRO A 271 -2.06 32.16 -33.72
N MET A 272 -2.88 32.78 -34.58
CA MET A 272 -3.81 32.07 -35.47
C MET A 272 -3.10 31.51 -36.72
N SER A 273 -1.98 32.11 -37.10
CA SER A 273 -1.12 31.60 -38.18
C SER A 273 -0.34 30.35 -37.78
N ASP A 274 -0.05 30.20 -36.49
CA ASP A 274 0.72 29.07 -35.97
C ASP A 274 -0.16 27.81 -35.85
N PRO A 275 0.26 26.67 -36.45
CA PRO A 275 -0.53 25.44 -36.45
C PRO A 275 -0.93 24.91 -35.07
N TRP A 276 -0.13 25.18 -34.06
CA TRP A 276 -0.29 24.70 -32.69
C TRP A 276 -1.03 25.71 -31.82
N LEU A 277 -0.66 26.98 -31.90
CA LEU A 277 -1.25 28.03 -31.06
C LEU A 277 -2.69 28.33 -31.44
N ARG A 278 -3.10 28.20 -32.71
CA ARG A 278 -4.48 28.47 -33.16
C ARG A 278 -5.54 27.59 -32.49
N ASN A 279 -5.13 26.47 -31.90
CA ASN A 279 -6.03 25.53 -31.20
C ASN A 279 -6.29 25.94 -29.74
N LEU A 280 -5.57 26.94 -29.22
CA LEU A 280 -5.79 27.46 -27.87
C LEU A 280 -6.96 28.46 -27.84
N ASP A 281 -7.63 28.56 -26.69
CA ASP A 281 -8.74 29.51 -26.50
C ASP A 281 -8.22 30.92 -26.21
N TRP A 282 -7.98 31.69 -27.28
CA TRP A 282 -7.47 33.07 -27.24
C TRP A 282 -8.51 34.12 -26.80
N THR A 283 -9.71 33.71 -26.34
CA THR A 283 -10.73 34.68 -25.92
C THR A 283 -10.28 35.47 -24.69
N ALA A 284 -10.11 36.79 -24.86
CA ALA A 284 -9.74 37.70 -23.79
C ALA A 284 -10.97 38.38 -23.19
N GLU A 285 -11.12 38.30 -21.86
CA GLU A 285 -12.17 39.04 -21.17
C GLU A 285 -11.70 40.46 -20.84
N PRO A 286 -12.43 41.51 -21.27
CA PRO A 286 -12.07 42.89 -20.97
C PRO A 286 -12.21 43.18 -19.47
N GLN A 287 -11.50 44.22 -19.00
CA GLN A 287 -11.61 44.71 -17.63
C GLN A 287 -13.06 45.14 -17.33
N LYS A 288 -13.67 44.50 -16.34
CA LYS A 288 -14.99 44.87 -15.80
C LYS A 288 -14.80 46.00 -14.79
N TYR A 289 -15.74 46.94 -14.78
CA TYR A 289 -15.78 48.07 -13.84
C TYR A 289 -17.00 47.96 -12.92
N THR A 290 -16.89 48.48 -11.70
CA THR A 290 -18.01 48.58 -10.76
C THR A 290 -19.08 49.53 -11.29
N LYS A 291 -20.35 49.25 -11.01
CA LYS A 291 -21.46 50.12 -11.42
C LYS A 291 -21.27 51.53 -10.85
N ALA A 292 -21.38 52.52 -11.72
CA ALA A 292 -21.42 53.92 -11.31
C ALA A 292 -22.60 54.15 -10.36
N LYS A 293 -22.37 54.90 -9.28
CA LYS A 293 -23.43 55.45 -8.44
C LYS A 293 -23.48 56.96 -8.67
N TYR A 294 -24.62 57.43 -9.15
CA TYR A 294 -24.87 58.85 -9.41
C TYR A 294 -25.69 59.48 -8.27
N LYS A 295 -25.48 60.76 -8.03
CA LYS A 295 -26.39 61.61 -7.24
C LYS A 295 -27.50 62.15 -8.15
N ALA A 296 -28.52 62.78 -7.56
CA ALA A 296 -29.64 63.38 -8.28
C ALA A 296 -29.23 64.51 -9.25
N ASP A 297 -28.05 65.13 -9.03
CA ASP A 297 -27.46 66.18 -9.87
C ASP A 297 -26.65 65.63 -11.06
N GLY A 298 -26.61 64.31 -11.26
CA GLY A 298 -25.84 63.66 -12.32
C GLY A 298 -24.35 63.48 -12.03
N SER A 299 -23.83 64.01 -10.91
CA SER A 299 -22.44 63.79 -10.48
C SER A 299 -22.26 62.43 -9.80
N TYR A 300 -21.04 61.87 -9.79
CA TYR A 300 -20.77 60.64 -9.05
C TYR A 300 -20.97 60.83 -7.54
N ALA A 301 -21.64 59.87 -6.91
CA ALA A 301 -21.73 59.79 -5.45
C ALA A 301 -20.33 59.59 -4.85
N LYS A 302 -20.15 59.90 -3.56
CA LYS A 302 -18.87 59.66 -2.87
C LYS A 302 -18.53 58.15 -2.98
N ASN A 303 -17.38 57.81 -3.58
CA ASN A 303 -17.00 56.43 -3.96
C ASN A 303 -17.91 55.76 -5.01
N GLY A 304 -18.62 56.54 -5.82
CA GLY A 304 -19.53 56.07 -6.86
C GLY A 304 -18.94 56.03 -8.28
N GLU A 305 -17.68 56.42 -8.46
CA GLU A 305 -16.97 56.30 -9.74
C GLU A 305 -16.77 54.83 -10.12
N PRO A 306 -16.90 54.45 -11.40
CA PRO A 306 -16.54 53.12 -11.87
C PRO A 306 -15.07 52.83 -11.58
N ARG A 307 -14.80 51.79 -10.79
CA ARG A 307 -13.46 51.31 -10.49
C ARG A 307 -13.25 49.93 -11.09
N PRO A 308 -12.02 49.56 -11.50
CA PRO A 308 -11.71 48.21 -11.94
C PRO A 308 -12.16 47.17 -10.91
N TYR A 309 -12.85 46.12 -11.36
CA TYR A 309 -13.34 45.07 -10.48
C TYR A 309 -12.16 44.23 -9.94
N THR A 310 -11.90 44.36 -8.64
CA THR A 310 -10.68 43.85 -7.98
C THR A 310 -10.55 42.34 -7.94
N LYS A 311 -11.67 41.60 -8.10
CA LYS A 311 -11.69 40.13 -8.07
C LYS A 311 -11.63 39.49 -9.46
N GLN A 312 -11.49 40.29 -10.53
CA GLN A 312 -11.34 39.73 -11.87
C GLN A 312 -9.94 39.12 -12.01
N LEU A 313 -9.88 37.85 -12.37
CA LEU A 313 -8.62 37.16 -12.59
C LEU A 313 -8.05 37.51 -13.97
N LEU A 314 -6.81 38.04 -14.00
CA LEU A 314 -6.02 38.33 -15.21
C LEU A 314 -6.85 38.93 -16.37
N PRO A 315 -7.43 40.13 -16.18
CA PRO A 315 -8.19 40.82 -17.22
C PRO A 315 -7.30 41.09 -18.45
N GLY A 316 -7.84 40.85 -19.65
CA GLY A 316 -7.11 40.99 -20.92
C GLY A 316 -6.25 39.79 -21.32
N TYR A 317 -6.08 38.79 -20.47
CA TYR A 317 -5.37 37.54 -20.82
C TYR A 317 -6.32 36.53 -21.49
N PRO A 318 -5.80 35.70 -22.43
CA PRO A 318 -6.60 34.69 -23.10
C PRO A 318 -7.09 33.62 -22.12
N LYS A 319 -8.25 33.04 -22.39
CA LYS A 319 -8.91 32.06 -21.51
C LYS A 319 -8.04 30.86 -21.19
N TRP A 320 -7.33 30.30 -22.16
CA TRP A 320 -6.42 29.16 -21.93
C TRP A 320 -5.36 29.46 -20.86
N TYR A 321 -4.86 30.70 -20.78
CA TYR A 321 -3.85 31.11 -19.81
C TYR A 321 -4.45 31.32 -18.42
N ARG A 322 -5.64 31.91 -18.37
CA ARG A 322 -6.39 32.13 -17.12
C ARG A 322 -6.77 30.81 -16.45
N ASP A 323 -7.18 29.82 -17.24
CA ASP A 323 -7.56 28.48 -16.75
C ASP A 323 -6.38 27.74 -16.09
N LEU A 324 -5.15 28.07 -16.50
CA LEU A 324 -3.92 27.52 -15.94
C LEU A 324 -3.35 28.31 -14.77
N TRP A 325 -3.95 29.45 -14.42
CA TRP A 325 -3.40 30.33 -13.39
C TRP A 325 -3.72 29.84 -11.99
N ASN A 326 -2.69 29.68 -11.17
CA ASN A 326 -2.85 29.37 -9.74
C ASN A 326 -2.76 30.67 -8.93
N THR A 327 -3.87 31.06 -8.31
CA THR A 327 -3.98 32.28 -7.50
C THR A 327 -3.20 32.23 -6.18
N LYS A 328 -2.89 31.05 -5.66
CA LYS A 328 -2.11 30.90 -4.41
C LYS A 328 -0.61 31.12 -4.65
N THR A 329 -0.09 30.60 -5.76
CA THR A 329 1.32 30.75 -6.13
C THR A 329 1.57 31.94 -7.05
N ASN A 330 0.51 32.60 -7.52
CA ASN A 330 0.54 33.70 -8.48
C ASN A 330 1.35 33.36 -9.74
N GLN A 331 1.19 32.12 -10.22
CA GLN A 331 1.96 31.55 -11.33
C GLN A 331 1.08 30.56 -12.10
N ILE A 332 1.44 30.31 -13.37
CA ILE A 332 0.83 29.24 -14.16
C ILE A 332 1.21 27.88 -13.56
N HIS A 333 0.22 27.01 -13.42
CA HIS A 333 0.38 25.61 -13.04
C HIS A 333 0.11 24.69 -14.24
N VAL A 334 1.18 24.33 -14.95
CA VAL A 334 1.14 23.36 -16.06
C VAL A 334 1.96 22.14 -15.67
N THR A 335 1.42 20.96 -15.98
CA THR A 335 2.10 19.68 -15.81
C THR A 335 2.06 18.91 -17.12
N VAL A 336 2.88 17.86 -17.23
CA VAL A 336 2.85 16.92 -18.37
C VAL A 336 1.48 16.24 -18.59
N ARG A 337 0.57 16.28 -17.60
CA ARG A 337 -0.78 15.72 -17.71
C ARG A 337 -1.84 16.76 -18.05
N THR A 338 -1.50 18.04 -17.96
CA THR A 338 -2.45 19.13 -18.19
C THR A 338 -2.76 19.22 -19.69
N ARG A 339 -4.03 19.01 -20.05
CA ARG A 339 -4.50 19.17 -21.44
C ARG A 339 -5.02 20.58 -21.62
N VAL A 340 -4.27 21.40 -22.35
CA VAL A 340 -4.59 22.82 -22.57
C VAL A 340 -5.25 23.03 -23.94
N ALA A 341 -4.72 22.39 -24.98
CA ALA A 341 -5.36 22.34 -26.28
C ALA A 341 -6.28 21.11 -26.37
N PRO A 342 -7.42 21.21 -27.08
CA PRO A 342 -8.33 20.09 -27.28
C PRO A 342 -7.79 18.98 -28.21
N TYR A 343 -6.56 19.10 -28.71
CA TYR A 343 -5.91 18.11 -29.58
C TYR A 343 -4.42 17.96 -29.29
#